data_AF-A0A845YFN2-F1
#
_entry.id   AF-A0A845YFN2-F1
#
_cell.length_a   1.000
_cell.length_b   1.000
_cell.length_c   1.000
_cell.angle_alpha   90.00
_cell.angle_beta   90.00
_cell.angle_gamma   90.00
#
_symmetry.space_group_name_H-M   'P 1'
#
loop_
_entity.id
_entity.type
_entity.pdbx_description
1 polymer ?
#
loop_
_entity_poly.entity_id
_entity_poly.type
_entity_poly.pdbx_seq_one_letter_code
_entity_poly.pdbx_strand_id
1 'polypeptide(L)'
;MQTQDSSTEVTFHYIDGEAESFDIPVTPEAFVNQLPDLLKQPMLTLHLFDKTVFICTSQIIKIEVKPPVTEIQGQGIFDNVQLVTALSHGTPV
;
A
#
# COMPACT_ATOMS: atom_id res chain seq x y z
N MET A 1 9.32 -20.57 -19.76
CA MET A 1 8.68 -19.28 -20.04
C MET A 1 8.05 -18.83 -18.74
N GLN A 2 8.76 -18.03 -17.94
CA GLN A 2 8.25 -17.53 -16.66
C GLN A 2 7.20 -16.48 -16.98
N THR A 3 5.96 -16.72 -16.55
CA THR A 3 4.90 -15.72 -16.57
C THR A 3 5.39 -14.52 -15.76
N GLN A 4 5.46 -13.38 -16.44
CA GLN A 4 5.73 -12.10 -15.83
C GLN A 4 4.41 -11.68 -15.18
N ASP A 5 4.08 -12.32 -14.07
CA ASP A 5 2.96 -11.96 -13.20
C ASP A 5 3.31 -10.58 -12.61
N SER A 6 2.88 -9.52 -13.30
CA SER A 6 2.92 -8.15 -12.76
C SER A 6 1.87 -8.04 -11.66
N SER A 7 2.12 -8.70 -10.55
CA SER A 7 1.30 -8.60 -9.35
C SER A 7 1.85 -7.50 -8.44
N THR A 8 0.92 -6.79 -7.80
CA THR A 8 1.21 -5.74 -6.84
C THR A 8 0.77 -6.22 -5.47
N GLU A 9 1.71 -6.26 -4.54
CA GLU A 9 1.44 -6.48 -3.13
C GLU A 9 1.05 -5.14 -2.48
N VAL A 10 -0.16 -5.05 -1.97
CA VAL A 10 -0.67 -3.89 -1.24
C VAL A 10 -0.90 -4.28 0.21
N THR A 11 -0.29 -3.55 1.14
CA THR A 11 -0.52 -3.73 2.58
C THR A 11 -1.29 -2.56 3.15
N PHE A 12 -2.47 -2.82 3.69
CA PHE A 12 -3.29 -1.86 4.42
C PHE A 12 -3.00 -2.00 5.91
N HIS A 13 -2.63 -0.91 6.55
CA HIS A 13 -2.50 -0.83 8.01
C HIS A 13 -3.74 -0.16 8.56
N TYR A 14 -4.34 -0.74 9.59
CA TYR A 14 -5.57 -0.27 10.21
C TYR A 14 -5.32 0.48 11.53
N ILE A 15 -6.32 1.26 11.96
CA ILE A 15 -6.33 1.98 13.24
C ILE A 15 -6.23 1.04 14.45
N ASP A 16 -6.69 -0.21 14.30
CA ASP A 16 -6.63 -1.23 15.35
C ASP A 16 -5.20 -1.80 15.53
N GLY A 17 -4.29 -1.48 14.60
CA GLY A 17 -2.94 -2.03 14.56
C GLY A 17 -2.81 -3.31 13.73
N GLU A 18 -3.92 -3.85 13.21
CA GLU A 18 -3.89 -4.92 12.23
C GLU A 18 -3.34 -4.43 10.89
N ALA A 19 -2.69 -5.33 10.15
CA ALA A 19 -2.24 -5.07 8.80
C ALA A 19 -2.61 -6.24 7.90
N GLU A 20 -3.21 -5.94 6.75
CA GLU A 20 -3.58 -6.93 5.75
C GLU A 20 -2.83 -6.68 4.44
N SER A 21 -2.13 -7.71 3.97
CA SER A 21 -1.42 -7.71 2.70
C SER A 21 -2.20 -8.49 1.64
N PHE A 22 -2.38 -7.88 0.48
CA PHE A 22 -3.10 -8.45 -0.67
C PHE A 22 -2.22 -8.41 -1.91
N ASP A 23 -2.12 -9.54 -2.59
CA ASP A 23 -1.53 -9.59 -3.93
C ASP A 23 -2.64 -9.39 -4.97
N ILE A 24 -2.48 -8.37 -5.80
CA ILE A 24 -3.46 -7.97 -6.81
C ILE A 24 -2.79 -8.09 -8.18
N PRO A 25 -3.41 -8.77 -9.18
CA PRO A 25 -2.86 -8.92 -10.53
C PRO A 25 -3.03 -7.64 -11.38
N VAL A 26 -2.66 -6.50 -10.83
CA VAL A 26 -2.64 -5.19 -11.49
C VAL A 26 -1.25 -4.59 -11.35
N THR A 27 -0.86 -3.71 -12.28
CA THR A 27 0.38 -2.96 -12.14
C THR A 27 0.28 -1.95 -10.99
N PRO A 28 1.39 -1.69 -10.27
CA PRO A 28 1.36 -0.85 -9.08
C PRO A 28 1.03 0.61 -9.45
N GLU A 29 1.39 1.04 -10.66
CA GLU A 29 1.01 2.33 -11.24
C GLU A 29 -0.50 2.47 -11.41
N ALA A 30 -1.17 1.44 -11.95
CA ALA A 30 -2.62 1.47 -12.14
C ALA A 30 -3.35 1.52 -10.79
N PHE A 31 -2.87 0.75 -9.82
CA PHE A 31 -3.41 0.75 -8.46
C PHE A 31 -3.27 2.13 -7.80
N VAL A 32 -2.08 2.73 -7.83
CA VAL A 32 -1.82 4.05 -7.24
C VAL A 32 -2.61 5.15 -7.92
N ASN A 33 -2.80 5.12 -9.24
CA ASN A 33 -3.63 6.10 -9.93
C ASN A 33 -5.10 6.05 -9.52
N GLN A 34 -5.60 4.86 -9.17
CA GLN A 34 -6.98 4.69 -8.71
C GLN A 34 -7.14 4.94 -7.20
N LEU A 35 -6.06 4.78 -6.42
CA LEU A 35 -6.07 4.91 -4.97
C LEU A 35 -6.71 6.22 -4.44
N PRO A 36 -6.43 7.42 -4.99
CA PRO A 36 -7.06 8.66 -4.51
C PRO A 36 -8.57 8.66 -4.69
N ASP A 37 -9.08 8.08 -5.77
CA ASP A 37 -10.53 8.03 -6.03
C ASP A 37 -11.20 6.96 -5.16
N LEU A 38 -10.51 5.84 -4.96
CA LEU A 38 -10.91 4.78 -4.05
C LEU A 38 -10.95 5.23 -2.59
N LEU A 39 -10.00 6.07 -2.16
CA LEU A 39 -9.97 6.66 -0.81
C LEU A 39 -11.07 7.69 -0.56
N LYS A 40 -11.69 8.26 -1.61
CA LYS A 40 -12.89 9.10 -1.45
C LYS A 40 -14.14 8.29 -1.11
N GLN A 41 -14.13 6.98 -1.41
CA GLN A 41 -15.25 6.11 -1.09
C GLN A 41 -15.15 5.61 0.35
N PRO A 42 -16.28 5.45 1.06
CA PRO A 42 -16.29 4.97 2.45
C PRO A 42 -15.85 3.49 2.56
N MET A 43 -15.98 2.72 1.48
CA MET A 43 -15.56 1.33 1.38
C MET A 43 -14.78 1.11 0.10
N LEU A 44 -13.59 0.55 0.25
CA LEU A 44 -12.76 0.04 -0.83
C LEU A 44 -13.21 -1.39 -1.16
N THR A 45 -13.44 -1.69 -2.42
CA THR A 45 -13.74 -3.05 -2.87
C THR A 45 -12.52 -3.64 -3.55
N LEU A 46 -11.98 -4.72 -2.98
CA LEU A 46 -10.88 -5.49 -3.55
C LEU A 46 -11.46 -6.81 -4.07
N HIS A 47 -11.36 -7.03 -5.37
CA HIS A 47 -11.76 -8.28 -5.99
C HIS A 47 -10.54 -9.17 -6.14
N LEU A 48 -10.32 -10.07 -5.19
CA LEU A 48 -9.26 -11.08 -5.27
C LEU A 48 -9.69 -12.22 -6.17
N PHE A 49 -8.74 -13.09 -6.53
CA PHE A 49 -9.00 -14.24 -7.39
C PHE A 49 -10.07 -15.19 -6.84
N ASP A 50 -10.11 -15.36 -5.53
CA ASP A 50 -10.98 -16.33 -4.83
C ASP A 50 -12.15 -15.68 -4.08
N LYS A 51 -12.04 -14.38 -3.75
CA LYS A 51 -13.01 -13.68 -2.90
C LYS A 51 -13.03 -12.18 -3.14
N THR A 52 -14.15 -11.55 -2.82
CA THR A 52 -14.26 -10.08 -2.76
C THR A 52 -14.15 -9.63 -1.32
N VAL A 53 -13.20 -8.74 -1.04
CA VAL A 53 -13.02 -8.12 0.27
C VAL A 53 -13.46 -6.67 0.19
N PHE A 54 -14.19 -6.23 1.20
CA PHE A 54 -14.57 -4.84 1.36
C PHE A 54 -13.84 -4.25 2.56
N ILE A 55 -13.04 -3.22 2.34
CA ILE A 55 -12.24 -2.57 3.36
C ILE A 55 -12.83 -1.19 3.66
N CYS A 56 -13.10 -0.89 4.94
CA CYS A 56 -13.52 0.44 5.36
C CYS A 56 -12.33 1.41 5.32
N THR A 57 -12.37 2.41 4.44
CA THR A 57 -11.27 3.38 4.27
C THR A 57 -11.06 4.26 5.50
N SER A 58 -12.12 4.46 6.30
CA SER A 58 -12.07 5.17 7.59
C SER A 58 -11.18 4.52 8.64
N GLN A 59 -10.89 3.23 8.49
CA GLN A 59 -10.04 2.48 9.40
C GLN A 59 -8.61 2.38 8.92
N ILE A 60 -8.28 2.84 7.70
CA ILE A 60 -6.94 2.71 7.12
C ILE A 60 -6.08 3.88 7.59
N ILE A 61 -4.94 3.59 8.22
CA ILE A 61 -3.94 4.58 8.63
C ILE A 61 -2.81 4.76 7.61
N LYS A 62 -2.46 3.69 6.88
CA LYS A 62 -1.35 3.67 5.94
C LYS A 62 -1.58 2.60 4.89
N ILE A 63 -1.18 2.90 3.65
CA ILE A 63 -1.18 1.94 2.55
C ILE A 63 0.25 1.83 2.04
N GLU A 64 0.78 0.61 2.00
CA GLU A 64 2.07 0.30 1.41
C GLU A 64 1.86 -0.49 0.12
N VAL A 65 2.60 -0.16 -0.93
CA VAL A 65 2.49 -0.82 -2.23
C VAL A 65 3.88 -1.30 -2.65
N LYS A 66 3.99 -2.56 -3.05
CA LYS A 66 5.19 -3.18 -3.60
C LYS A 66 4.86 -3.85 -4.94
N PRO A 67 5.73 -3.77 -5.95
CA PRO A 67 7.02 -3.08 -5.96
C PRO A 67 6.86 -1.54 -5.93
N PRO A 68 7.90 -0.79 -5.49
CA PRO A 68 7.83 0.66 -5.40
C PRO A 68 7.54 1.26 -6.78
N VAL A 69 6.51 2.10 -6.85
CA VAL A 69 6.16 2.81 -8.08
C VAL A 69 7.23 3.89 -8.30
N THR A 70 8.00 3.73 -9.38
CA THR A 70 9.18 4.57 -9.66
C THR A 70 8.81 5.95 -10.23
N GLU A 71 7.57 6.14 -10.66
CA GLU A 71 7.11 7.37 -11.35
C GLU A 71 5.90 8.04 -10.69
N ILE A 72 5.71 7.92 -9.36
CA ILE A 72 4.65 8.71 -8.72
C ILE A 72 5.07 10.18 -8.72
N GLN A 73 4.50 10.98 -9.63
CA GLN A 73 4.72 12.42 -9.70
C GLN A 73 3.46 13.14 -9.22
N GLY A 74 3.57 13.92 -8.14
CA GLY A 74 2.41 14.61 -7.55
C GLY A 74 2.78 15.53 -6.39
N GLN A 75 1.85 16.42 -6.03
CA GLN A 75 2.02 17.34 -4.90
C GLN A 75 1.93 16.54 -3.58
N GLY A 76 2.99 16.59 -2.75
CA GLY A 76 3.09 15.78 -1.52
C GLY A 76 3.80 14.44 -1.68
N ILE A 77 4.34 14.15 -2.86
CA ILE A 77 5.20 13.00 -3.10
C ILE A 77 6.64 13.38 -2.83
N PHE A 78 7.32 12.58 -2.03
CA PHE A 78 8.74 12.72 -1.76
C PHE A 78 9.45 11.48 -2.30
N ASP A 79 10.22 11.67 -3.37
CA ASP A 79 11.04 10.63 -3.96
C ASP A 79 12.28 10.35 -3.11
N ASN A 80 12.72 9.08 -3.08
CA ASN A 80 13.93 8.64 -2.39
C ASN A 80 13.96 8.96 -0.88
N VAL A 81 12.80 8.99 -0.22
CA VAL A 81 12.74 9.17 1.24
C VAL A 81 13.28 7.94 1.94
N GLN A 82 14.33 8.14 2.74
CA GLN A 82 14.87 7.12 3.62
C GLN A 82 14.17 7.20 4.98
N LEU A 83 13.62 6.08 5.45
CA LEU A 83 13.17 5.96 6.83
C LEU A 83 14.41 5.99 7.74
N VAL A 84 14.71 7.15 8.30
CA VAL A 84 15.74 7.28 9.34
C VAL A 84 15.10 6.94 10.68
N THR A 85 14.97 5.65 10.97
CA THR A 85 14.70 5.21 12.34
C THR A 85 15.92 5.57 13.16
N ALA A 86 15.81 6.57 14.04
CA ALA A 86 16.79 6.77 15.09
C ALA A 86 16.77 5.53 15.98
N LEU A 87 17.65 4.57 15.69
CA LEU A 87 18.10 3.58 16.65
C LEU A 87 18.78 4.38 17.76
N SER A 88 17.99 4.87 18.71
CA SER A 88 18.47 5.29 20.02
C SER A 88 19.01 4.02 20.67
N HIS A 89 20.25 3.67 20.37
CA HIS A 89 21.04 2.79 21.20
C HIS A 89 21.05 3.46 22.58
N GLY A 90 20.13 3.01 23.44
CA GLY A 90 20.24 3.26 24.87
C GLY A 90 21.59 2.72 25.29
N THR A 91 22.52 3.61 25.59
CA THR A 91 23.79 3.27 26.21
C THR A 91 23.45 2.54 27.52
N PRO A 92 23.77 1.25 27.68
CA PRO A 92 23.76 0.67 29.01
C PRO A 92 24.91 1.35 29.78
N VAL A 93 24.55 2.00 30.89
CA VAL A 93 25.49 2.55 31.88
C VAL A 93 26.21 1.45 32.63
#